data_AF-A0A7S1TZW2-F1
#
_entry.id   AF-A0A7S1TZW2-F1
#
_cell.length_a   1.000
_cell.length_b   1.000
_cell.length_c   1.000
_cell.angle_alpha   90.00
_cell.angle_beta   90.00
_cell.angle_gamma   90.00
#
_symmetry.space_group_name_H-M   'P 1'
#
loop_
_entity.id
_entity.type
_entity.pdbx_description
1 polymer ?
#
loop_
_entity_poly.entity_id
_entity_poly.type
_entity_poly.pdbx_seq_one_letter_code
_entity_poly.pdbx_strand_id
1 'polypeptide(L)'
;MATSRSTAFFGTGTAYTCERATYACAMDDCSKNNITVLNEGYTPEGDYTFISGYSYVKKHAKDAQRKLHFDGVQFEGSYWVVKLGPINKDGLYDYAVVSGPLTPWWGKTYALYVLAREPDVYKALYEEEVKDWTKRHGFRWYWNKYVKTNQDGCHLDDHEPKYDLGRVAPMLDIDASTLNSAETE
;
A
#
# COMPACT_ATOMS: atom_id res chain seq x y z
N MET A 1 -11.24 -1.69 0.70
CA MET A 1 -9.91 -1.07 0.96
C MET A 1 -10.06 0.06 1.97
N ALA A 2 -8.95 0.49 2.57
CA ALA A 2 -8.98 1.51 3.61
C ALA A 2 -7.67 2.27 3.76
N THR A 3 -7.75 3.43 4.41
CA THR A 3 -6.61 4.24 4.83
C THR A 3 -6.85 4.77 6.24
N SER A 4 -6.04 5.72 6.70
CA SER A 4 -6.22 6.43 7.97
C SER A 4 -6.19 7.94 7.76
N ARG A 5 -6.50 8.76 8.77
CA ARG A 5 -6.50 10.22 8.63
C ARG A 5 -5.09 10.81 8.62
N SER A 6 -4.16 10.17 9.32
CA SER A 6 -2.76 10.56 9.41
C SER A 6 -2.02 10.48 8.07
N THR A 7 -2.54 9.77 7.07
CA THR A 7 -1.95 9.74 5.72
C THR A 7 -2.04 11.10 5.01
N ALA A 8 -2.90 12.01 5.47
CA ALA A 8 -2.89 13.43 5.10
C ALA A 8 -1.53 14.10 5.29
N PHE A 9 -0.77 13.68 6.31
CA PHE A 9 0.59 14.18 6.53
C PHE A 9 1.57 13.78 5.41
N PHE A 10 1.25 12.71 4.67
CA PHE A 10 2.03 12.21 3.53
C PHE A 10 1.45 12.64 2.17
N GLY A 11 0.46 13.53 2.15
CA GLY A 11 -0.15 14.02 0.90
C GLY A 11 -1.17 13.08 0.25
N THR A 12 -1.68 12.09 0.99
CA THR A 12 -2.83 11.24 0.59
C THR A 12 -3.94 11.38 1.64
N GLY A 13 -4.99 10.55 1.67
CA GLY A 13 -5.94 10.65 2.78
C GLY A 13 -7.31 10.06 2.52
N THR A 14 -8.13 10.05 3.57
CA THR A 14 -9.50 9.50 3.53
C THR A 14 -10.46 10.26 2.61
N ALA A 15 -10.05 11.43 2.10
CA ALA A 15 -10.85 12.25 1.20
C ALA A 15 -10.57 11.96 -0.28
N TYR A 16 -9.51 11.20 -0.60
CA TYR A 16 -9.24 10.72 -1.95
C TYR A 16 -10.19 9.57 -2.29
N THR A 17 -10.49 9.41 -3.57
CA THR A 17 -11.42 8.39 -4.07
C THR A 17 -10.79 7.61 -5.22
N CYS A 18 -11.30 6.39 -5.45
CA CYS A 18 -10.81 5.49 -6.49
C CYS A 18 -9.29 5.29 -6.45
N GLU A 19 -8.72 5.21 -5.25
CA GLU A 19 -7.29 5.00 -5.08
C GLU A 19 -6.90 3.60 -5.59
N ARG A 20 -5.94 3.54 -6.51
CA ARG A 20 -5.32 2.33 -7.04
C ARG A 20 -3.80 2.44 -6.91
N ALA A 21 -3.18 1.34 -6.48
CA ALA A 21 -1.72 1.20 -6.44
C ALA A 21 -1.33 0.02 -7.32
N THR A 22 -0.64 0.31 -8.42
CA THR A 22 -0.11 -0.69 -9.34
C THR A 22 1.37 -0.90 -9.08
N TYR A 23 1.77 -2.16 -8.96
CA TYR A 23 3.14 -2.57 -8.77
C TYR A 23 3.61 -3.38 -9.97
N ALA A 24 4.81 -3.10 -10.46
CA ALA A 24 5.39 -3.81 -11.60
C ALA A 24 6.88 -4.05 -11.39
N CYS A 25 7.43 -5.09 -12.01
CA CYS A 25 8.86 -5.34 -11.93
C CYS A 25 9.57 -4.41 -12.91
N ALA A 26 10.55 -3.65 -12.42
CA ALA A 26 11.31 -2.76 -13.26
C ALA A 26 12.04 -3.59 -14.35
N MET A 27 11.71 -3.35 -15.63
CA MET A 27 12.28 -4.06 -16.77
C MET A 27 12.17 -5.60 -16.69
N ASP A 28 11.06 -6.12 -16.17
CA ASP A 28 10.81 -7.57 -15.95
C ASP A 28 11.82 -8.25 -15.01
N ASP A 29 12.67 -7.50 -14.31
CA ASP A 29 13.62 -8.00 -13.35
C ASP A 29 13.19 -7.62 -11.92
N CYS A 30 12.49 -8.55 -11.26
CA CYS A 30 12.18 -8.43 -9.85
C CYS A 30 13.41 -8.72 -8.95
N SER A 31 14.55 -9.15 -9.53
CA SER A 31 15.77 -9.36 -8.77
C SER A 31 16.25 -8.04 -8.17
N LYS A 32 16.77 -8.10 -6.94
CA LYS A 32 17.15 -6.93 -6.12
C LYS A 32 15.97 -6.05 -5.66
N ASN A 33 14.73 -6.56 -5.69
CA ASN A 33 13.58 -5.91 -5.06
C ASN A 33 13.23 -4.53 -5.62
N ASN A 34 13.55 -4.21 -6.88
CA ASN A 34 13.25 -2.91 -7.47
C ASN A 34 11.87 -2.94 -8.15
N ILE A 35 10.84 -2.51 -7.42
CA ILE A 35 9.43 -2.59 -7.83
C ILE A 35 8.99 -1.19 -8.25
N THR A 36 8.57 -1.01 -9.50
CA THR A 36 7.92 0.21 -9.96
C THR A 36 6.55 0.36 -9.27
N VAL A 37 6.22 1.57 -8.84
CA VAL A 37 4.98 1.91 -8.17
C VAL A 37 4.28 3.00 -8.95
N LEU A 38 2.99 2.81 -9.25
CA LEU A 38 2.08 3.86 -9.70
C LEU A 38 0.93 3.93 -8.70
N ASN A 39 0.79 5.07 -8.04
CA ASN A 39 -0.40 5.40 -7.26
C ASN A 39 -1.24 6.39 -8.05
N GLU A 40 -2.54 6.15 -8.14
CA GLU A 40 -3.47 7.03 -8.85
C GLU A 40 -4.84 7.05 -8.17
N GLY A 41 -5.64 8.06 -8.47
CA GLY A 41 -6.99 8.24 -7.96
C GLY A 41 -7.51 9.64 -8.26
N TYR A 42 -8.47 10.10 -7.46
CA TYR A 42 -9.01 11.45 -7.55
C TYR A 42 -8.84 12.22 -6.24
N THR A 43 -8.56 13.51 -6.36
CA THR A 43 -8.51 14.45 -5.23
C THR A 43 -9.92 14.66 -4.65
N PRO A 44 -10.04 15.30 -3.46
CA PRO A 44 -11.34 15.67 -2.91
C PRO A 44 -12.18 16.58 -3.82
N GLU A 45 -11.53 17.34 -4.70
CA GLU A 45 -12.14 18.21 -5.70
C GLU A 45 -12.62 17.44 -6.95
N GLY A 46 -12.24 16.17 -7.09
CA GLY A 46 -12.58 15.31 -8.23
C GLY A 46 -11.58 15.36 -9.38
N ASP A 47 -10.39 15.95 -9.18
CA ASP A 47 -9.34 15.99 -10.19
C ASP A 47 -8.56 14.67 -10.21
N TYR A 48 -8.30 14.11 -11.39
CA TYR A 48 -7.42 12.96 -11.53
C TYR A 48 -6.00 13.31 -11.10
N THR A 49 -5.39 12.42 -10.31
CA THR A 49 -4.04 12.59 -9.80
C THR A 49 -3.29 11.27 -9.79
N PHE A 50 -1.98 11.34 -10.02
CA PHE A 50 -1.11 10.18 -9.98
C PHE A 50 0.30 10.55 -9.54
N ILE A 51 1.04 9.56 -9.04
CA ILE A 51 2.45 9.66 -8.73
C ILE A 51 3.13 8.31 -8.99
N SER A 52 4.27 8.35 -9.68
CA SER A 52 5.05 7.17 -10.04
C SER A 52 6.43 7.18 -9.39
N GLY A 53 7.03 6.01 -9.30
CA GLY A 53 8.41 5.86 -8.88
C GLY A 53 8.76 4.40 -8.64
N TYR A 54 9.60 4.12 -7.65
CA TYR A 54 10.04 2.78 -7.35
C TYR A 54 10.24 2.54 -5.85
N SER A 55 10.12 1.28 -5.46
CA SER A 55 10.35 0.81 -4.12
C SER A 55 11.45 -0.22 -4.07
N TYR A 56 12.28 -0.17 -3.03
CA TYR A 56 13.39 -1.09 -2.81
C TYR A 56 13.60 -1.42 -1.33
N VAL A 57 14.38 -2.47 -1.06
CA VAL A 57 14.81 -2.87 0.29
C VAL A 57 16.26 -2.45 0.48
N LYS A 58 16.57 -1.78 1.60
CA LYS A 58 17.96 -1.44 1.92
C LYS A 58 18.74 -2.71 2.25
N LYS A 59 20.05 -2.71 1.95
CA LYS A 59 20.94 -3.81 2.34
C LYS A 59 20.79 -4.11 3.83
N HIS A 60 20.60 -5.39 4.18
CA HIS A 60 20.38 -5.89 5.55
C HIS A 60 19.06 -5.48 6.23
N ALA A 61 18.14 -4.81 5.52
CA ALA A 61 16.77 -4.62 6.01
C ALA A 61 15.93 -5.89 5.80
N LYS A 62 14.85 -6.00 6.56
CA LYS A 62 13.82 -7.04 6.36
C LYS A 62 13.05 -6.73 5.08
N ASP A 63 12.68 -7.74 4.31
CA ASP A 63 12.04 -7.55 2.99
C ASP A 63 10.72 -6.76 3.06
N ALA A 64 9.99 -6.93 4.16
CA ALA A 64 8.78 -6.18 4.45
C ALA A 64 9.02 -4.68 4.72
N GLN A 65 10.25 -4.25 4.99
CA GLN A 65 10.60 -2.85 5.26
C GLN A 65 11.21 -2.16 4.04
N ARG A 66 10.43 -1.26 3.43
CA ARG A 66 10.75 -0.73 2.11
C ARG A 66 10.99 0.76 2.12
N LYS A 67 11.84 1.18 1.19
CA LYS A 67 12.00 2.57 0.75
C LYS A 67 11.15 2.81 -0.48
N LEU A 68 10.71 4.05 -0.63
CA LEU A 68 9.87 4.49 -1.72
C LEU A 68 10.41 5.81 -2.24
N HIS A 69 10.82 5.81 -3.50
CA HIS A 69 11.23 6.99 -4.23
C HIS A 69 10.11 7.35 -5.20
N PHE A 70 9.67 8.60 -5.21
CA PHE A 70 8.70 9.10 -6.17
C PHE A 70 9.34 10.15 -7.07
N ASP A 71 9.03 10.09 -8.35
CA ASP A 71 9.50 11.05 -9.34
C ASP A 71 9.00 12.45 -8.97
N GLY A 72 9.91 13.43 -9.00
CA GLY A 72 9.60 14.83 -8.64
C GLY A 72 9.48 15.11 -7.14
N VAL A 73 9.65 14.11 -6.27
CA VAL A 73 9.66 14.29 -4.81
C VAL A 73 11.10 14.20 -4.28
N GLN A 74 11.53 15.22 -3.54
CA GLN A 74 12.93 15.34 -3.09
C GLN A 74 13.32 14.34 -1.98
N PHE A 75 12.35 13.75 -1.29
CA PHE A 75 12.58 12.88 -0.13
C PHE A 75 12.02 11.48 -0.36
N GLU A 76 12.74 10.47 0.12
CA GLU A 76 12.27 9.08 0.09
C GLU A 76 11.30 8.79 1.25
N GLY A 77 10.19 8.15 0.91
CA GLY A 77 9.26 7.57 1.87
C GLY A 77 9.75 6.23 2.43
N SER A 78 9.03 5.76 3.45
CA SER A 78 9.16 4.41 3.98
C SER A 78 7.78 3.81 4.18
N TYR A 79 7.65 2.52 3.89
CA TYR A 79 6.46 1.76 4.22
C TYR A 79 6.82 0.33 4.57
N TRP A 80 6.01 -0.27 5.44
CA TRP A 80 6.20 -1.63 5.91
C TRP A 80 4.97 -2.46 5.62
N VAL A 81 5.13 -3.62 5.02
CA VAL A 81 4.04 -4.61 4.95
C VAL A 81 3.97 -5.31 6.30
N VAL A 82 2.81 -5.24 6.94
CA VAL A 82 2.61 -5.74 8.31
C VAL A 82 1.62 -6.89 8.39
N LYS A 83 0.85 -7.14 7.34
CA LYS A 83 0.01 -8.34 7.19
C LYS A 83 -0.27 -8.60 5.72
N LEU A 84 -0.31 -9.88 5.35
CA LEU A 84 -0.74 -10.35 4.05
C LEU A 84 -2.02 -11.18 4.21
N GLY A 85 -2.87 -11.12 3.19
CA GLY A 85 -4.02 -12.01 3.05
C GLY A 85 -3.62 -13.40 2.57
N PRO A 86 -4.60 -14.27 2.27
CA PRO A 86 -4.33 -15.54 1.61
C PRO A 86 -3.87 -15.32 0.15
N ILE A 87 -3.18 -16.33 -0.39
CA ILE A 87 -2.83 -16.42 -1.81
C ILE A 87 -4.05 -16.96 -2.57
N ASN A 88 -4.43 -16.29 -3.64
CA ASN A 88 -5.56 -16.64 -4.49
C ASN A 88 -5.18 -17.60 -5.62
N LYS A 89 -6.15 -17.92 -6.48
CA LYS A 89 -5.98 -18.85 -7.60
C LYS A 89 -4.90 -18.43 -8.61
N ASP A 90 -4.56 -17.15 -8.66
CA ASP A 90 -3.56 -16.60 -9.59
C ASP A 90 -2.16 -16.59 -8.95
N GLY A 91 -2.01 -17.17 -7.74
CA GLY A 91 -0.74 -17.19 -7.01
C GLY A 91 -0.42 -15.86 -6.33
N LEU A 92 -1.41 -14.97 -6.15
CA LEU A 92 -1.22 -13.62 -5.63
C LEU A 92 -1.94 -13.41 -4.31
N TYR A 93 -1.39 -12.57 -3.41
CA TYR A 93 -2.10 -12.19 -2.18
C TYR A 93 -3.37 -11.39 -2.49
N ASP A 94 -4.47 -11.71 -1.82
CA ASP A 94 -5.76 -11.02 -1.97
C ASP A 94 -5.75 -9.61 -1.37
N TYR A 95 -4.99 -9.41 -0.28
CA TYR A 95 -4.84 -8.11 0.35
C TYR A 95 -3.49 -7.96 1.04
N ALA A 96 -3.11 -6.71 1.32
CA ALA A 96 -1.98 -6.36 2.16
C ALA A 96 -2.37 -5.22 3.12
N VAL A 97 -1.87 -5.28 4.34
CA VAL A 97 -1.90 -4.17 5.29
C VAL A 97 -0.51 -3.57 5.33
N VAL A 98 -0.46 -2.26 5.08
CA VAL A 98 0.78 -1.49 4.99
C VAL A 98 0.76 -0.40 6.05
N SER A 99 1.87 -0.27 6.75
CA SER A 99 2.11 0.84 7.66
C SER A 99 3.05 1.86 7.04
N GLY A 100 2.73 3.14 7.18
CA GLY A 100 3.65 4.25 6.90
C GLY A 100 4.23 4.77 8.22
N PRO A 101 5.44 4.35 8.60
CA PRO A 101 6.06 4.81 9.84
C PRO A 101 6.52 6.28 9.73
N LEU A 102 6.47 7.03 10.83
CA LEU A 102 7.03 8.40 10.86
C LEU A 102 8.56 8.40 10.71
N THR A 103 9.21 7.44 11.36
CA THR A 103 10.65 7.20 11.19
C THR A 103 10.94 5.70 11.29
N PRO A 104 12.17 5.26 10.95
CA PRO A 104 12.51 3.84 11.05
C PRO A 104 12.42 3.24 12.48
N TRP A 105 12.48 4.06 13.54
CA TRP A 105 12.54 3.57 14.93
C TRP A 105 11.33 3.94 15.80
N TRP A 106 10.48 4.90 15.39
CA TRP A 106 9.26 5.26 16.12
C TRP A 106 8.10 5.59 15.20
N GLY A 107 6.88 5.56 15.75
CA GLY A 107 5.67 5.84 14.99
C GLY A 107 5.37 4.74 13.97
N LYS A 108 5.72 3.49 14.29
CA LYS A 108 5.55 2.29 13.44
C LYS A 108 4.13 2.08 12.90
N THR A 109 3.12 2.70 13.51
CA THR A 109 1.69 2.58 13.17
C THR A 109 1.08 3.95 12.85
N TYR A 110 1.88 4.91 12.40
CA TYR A 110 1.40 6.27 12.17
C TYR A 110 0.37 6.34 11.04
N ALA A 111 0.68 5.80 9.86
CA ALA A 111 -0.26 5.68 8.75
C ALA A 111 -0.64 4.22 8.48
N LEU A 112 -1.89 4.00 8.11
CA LEU A 112 -2.44 2.73 7.67
C LEU A 112 -2.88 2.85 6.20
N TYR A 113 -2.52 1.84 5.40
CA TYR A 113 -3.11 1.56 4.10
C TYR A 113 -3.50 0.09 4.05
N VAL A 114 -4.69 -0.20 3.52
CA VAL A 114 -5.17 -1.57 3.27
C VAL A 114 -5.50 -1.70 1.80
N LEU A 115 -4.62 -2.41 1.10
CA LEU A 115 -4.72 -2.67 -0.33
C LEU A 115 -5.43 -4.00 -0.54
N ALA A 116 -6.37 -4.04 -1.46
CA ALA A 116 -7.07 -5.26 -1.86
C ALA A 116 -6.98 -5.39 -3.37
N ARG A 117 -6.71 -6.60 -3.86
CA ARG A 117 -6.69 -6.88 -5.29
C ARG A 117 -8.08 -6.71 -5.89
N GLU A 118 -9.07 -7.29 -5.22
CA GLU A 118 -10.48 -7.23 -5.59
C GLU A 118 -11.28 -6.62 -4.43
N PRO A 119 -11.71 -5.35 -4.52
CA PRO A 119 -12.36 -4.64 -3.42
C PRO A 119 -13.63 -5.34 -2.89
N ASP A 120 -14.43 -5.93 -3.78
CA ASP A 120 -15.67 -6.62 -3.42
C ASP A 120 -15.40 -7.95 -2.69
N VAL A 121 -14.41 -8.72 -3.15
CA VAL A 121 -13.96 -9.95 -2.48
C VAL A 121 -13.43 -9.62 -1.09
N TYR A 122 -12.58 -8.59 -0.98
CA TYR A 122 -12.06 -8.14 0.30
C TYR A 122 -13.16 -7.72 1.27
N LYS A 123 -14.13 -6.94 0.79
CA LYS A 123 -15.26 -6.48 1.60
C LYS A 123 -16.09 -7.66 2.11
N ALA A 124 -16.33 -8.66 1.27
CA ALA A 124 -17.15 -9.82 1.61
C ALA A 124 -16.45 -10.78 2.58
N LEU A 125 -15.14 -10.99 2.42
CA LEU A 125 -14.42 -12.09 3.09
C LEU A 125 -13.47 -11.66 4.22
N TYR A 126 -12.86 -10.47 4.13
CA TYR A 126 -11.68 -10.13 4.93
C TYR A 126 -11.81 -8.82 5.72
N GLU A 127 -12.74 -7.93 5.36
CA GLU A 127 -12.80 -6.58 5.93
C GLU A 127 -12.95 -6.58 7.46
N GLU A 128 -13.83 -7.40 8.02
CA GLU A 128 -14.04 -7.45 9.47
C GLU A 128 -12.82 -8.01 10.21
N GLU A 129 -12.20 -9.08 9.71
CA GLU A 129 -10.97 -9.64 10.30
C GLU A 129 -9.83 -8.60 10.31
N VAL A 130 -9.70 -7.83 9.24
CA VAL A 130 -8.66 -6.80 9.10
C VAL A 130 -8.95 -5.61 10.00
N LYS A 131 -10.20 -5.18 10.17
CA LYS A 131 -10.58 -4.15 11.15
C LYS A 131 -10.20 -4.56 12.57
N ASP A 132 -10.49 -5.79 12.95
CA ASP A 132 -10.13 -6.32 14.27
C ASP A 132 -8.62 -6.47 14.45
N TRP A 133 -7.93 -6.94 13.42
CA TRP A 133 -6.46 -7.04 13.43
C TRP A 133 -5.82 -5.65 13.59
N THR A 134 -6.22 -4.67 12.77
CA THR A 134 -5.66 -3.30 12.82
C THR A 134 -5.86 -2.65 14.19
N LYS A 135 -7.03 -2.81 14.79
CA LYS A 135 -7.31 -2.33 16.15
C LYS A 135 -6.38 -2.95 17.21
N ARG A 136 -6.17 -4.27 17.15
CA ARG A 136 -5.27 -4.99 18.08
C ARG A 136 -3.80 -4.59 17.90
N HIS A 137 -3.40 -4.21 16.70
CA HIS A 137 -2.02 -3.85 16.35
C HIS A 137 -1.76 -2.33 16.33
N GLY A 138 -2.53 -1.56 17.10
CA GLY A 138 -2.22 -0.16 17.38
C GLY A 138 -2.82 0.88 16.43
N PHE A 139 -3.52 0.46 15.37
CA PHE A 139 -4.30 1.33 14.48
C PHE A 139 -5.70 1.57 15.05
N ARG A 140 -5.77 2.18 16.23
CA ARG A 140 -7.02 2.35 16.99
C ARG A 140 -7.36 3.79 17.33
N TRP A 141 -6.42 4.70 17.14
CA TRP A 141 -6.60 6.11 17.49
C TRP A 141 -7.33 6.85 16.39
N TYR A 142 -7.95 7.99 16.72
CA TYR A 142 -8.72 8.77 15.76
C TYR A 142 -7.96 9.06 14.45
N TRP A 143 -6.66 9.36 14.57
CA TRP A 143 -5.79 9.68 13.44
C TRP A 143 -5.35 8.45 12.63
N ASN A 144 -5.06 7.30 13.26
CA ASN A 144 -4.48 6.13 12.57
C ASN A 144 -5.43 4.93 12.40
N LYS A 145 -6.69 5.03 12.87
CA LYS A 145 -7.66 3.93 12.75
C LYS A 145 -8.06 3.67 11.29
N TYR A 146 -8.53 2.45 11.04
CA TYR A 146 -9.16 2.02 9.80
C TYR A 146 -10.29 2.97 9.38
N VAL A 147 -10.18 3.53 8.18
CA VAL A 147 -11.23 4.32 7.52
C VAL A 147 -11.38 3.79 6.11
N LYS A 148 -12.56 3.25 5.81
CA LYS A 148 -12.89 2.77 4.47
C LYS A 148 -12.73 3.90 3.46
N THR A 149 -12.08 3.60 2.34
CA THR A 149 -11.94 4.52 1.19
C THR A 149 -13.15 4.39 0.27
N ASN A 150 -13.48 5.46 -0.46
CA ASN A 150 -14.56 5.41 -1.43
C ASN A 150 -14.04 4.80 -2.75
N GLN A 151 -14.60 3.65 -3.11
CA GLN A 151 -14.29 2.89 -4.32
C GLN A 151 -15.56 2.65 -5.17
N ASP A 152 -16.66 3.32 -4.85
CA ASP A 152 -17.94 3.12 -5.52
C ASP A 152 -17.97 3.90 -6.84
N GLY A 153 -18.33 3.24 -7.94
CA GLY A 153 -18.44 3.87 -9.27
C GLY A 153 -17.11 4.28 -9.90
N CYS A 154 -16.01 3.62 -9.53
CA CYS A 154 -14.68 3.95 -10.03
C CYS A 154 -14.44 3.46 -11.45
N HIS A 155 -14.05 4.40 -12.32
CA HIS A 155 -13.63 4.16 -13.70
C HIS A 155 -12.27 4.82 -13.91
N LEU A 156 -11.20 4.16 -13.48
CA LEU A 156 -9.83 4.65 -13.71
C LEU A 156 -9.35 4.36 -15.14
N ASP A 157 -10.03 3.47 -15.84
CA ASP A 157 -9.62 3.00 -17.17
C ASP A 157 -9.88 4.04 -18.28
N ASP A 158 -10.59 5.13 -17.96
CA ASP A 158 -10.80 6.28 -18.85
C ASP A 158 -9.55 7.18 -18.95
N HIS A 159 -8.56 6.96 -18.08
CA HIS A 159 -7.27 7.64 -18.12
C HIS A 159 -6.20 6.61 -18.55
N GLU A 160 -5.78 6.69 -19.81
CA GLU A 160 -4.63 5.89 -20.27
C GLU A 160 -3.42 6.16 -19.36
N PRO A 161 -2.80 5.12 -18.78
CA PRO A 161 -1.58 5.32 -18.03
C PRO A 161 -0.52 5.87 -18.99
N LYS A 162 -0.12 7.13 -18.77
CA LYS A 162 1.00 7.75 -19.49
C LYS A 162 2.36 7.08 -19.18
N TYR A 163 2.36 6.05 -18.34
CA TYR A 163 3.52 5.29 -17.90
C TYR A 163 3.36 3.82 -18.31
N ASP A 164 4.29 3.33 -19.14
CA ASP A 164 4.46 1.90 -19.37
C ASP A 164 5.10 1.27 -18.13
N LEU A 165 4.30 0.52 -17.38
CA LEU A 165 4.74 -0.13 -16.14
C LEU A 165 5.48 -1.45 -16.38
N GLY A 166 5.50 -1.99 -17.60
CA GLY A 166 5.98 -3.35 -17.85
C GLY A 166 5.04 -4.42 -17.27
N ARG A 167 5.54 -5.64 -17.03
CA ARG A 167 4.71 -6.74 -16.48
C ARG A 167 4.33 -6.45 -15.01
N VAL A 168 3.02 -6.53 -14.72
CA VAL A 168 2.47 -6.41 -13.36
C VAL A 168 3.18 -7.38 -12.43
N ALA A 169 3.73 -6.85 -11.34
CA ALA A 169 4.41 -7.65 -10.34
C ALA A 169 3.36 -8.36 -9.49
N PRO A 170 3.63 -9.61 -9.05
CA PRO A 170 2.91 -10.15 -7.91
C PRO A 170 3.02 -9.12 -6.78
N MET A 171 1.90 -8.77 -6.15
CA MET A 171 1.85 -7.66 -5.18
C MET A 171 2.83 -7.93 -4.04
N LEU A 172 4.03 -7.38 -4.22
CA LEU A 172 5.20 -7.51 -3.37
C LEU A 172 5.59 -8.99 -3.19
N ASP A 173 6.65 -9.47 -3.86
CA ASP A 173 7.33 -10.76 -3.61
C ASP A 173 7.98 -10.77 -2.22
N ILE A 174 7.17 -10.59 -1.18
CA ILE A 174 7.57 -10.60 0.21
C ILE A 174 7.41 -12.03 0.68
N ASP A 175 8.52 -12.62 1.10
CA ASP A 175 8.50 -13.85 1.89
C ASP A 175 7.72 -13.55 3.18
N ALA A 176 6.54 -14.17 3.32
CA ALA A 176 5.67 -14.01 4.49
C ALA A 176 6.38 -14.38 5.80
N SER A 177 7.44 -15.19 5.76
CA SER A 177 8.27 -15.51 6.93
C SER A 177 8.96 -14.28 7.53
N THR A 178 9.16 -13.22 6.74
CA THR A 178 9.82 -11.97 7.16
C THR A 178 8.89 -11.03 7.93
N LEU A 179 7.57 -11.25 7.87
CA LEU A 179 6.57 -10.43 8.57
C LEU A 179 6.65 -10.60 10.10
N ASN A 180 7.11 -11.76 10.58
CA ASN A 180 7.11 -12.17 12.00
C ASN A 180 8.15 -11.48 12.90
N SER A 181 8.70 -10.35 12.45
CA SER A 181 9.75 -9.67 13.21
C SER A 181 9.47 -8.17 13.42
N ALA A 182 8.25 -7.73 13.13
CA ALA A 182 7.73 -6.43 13.56
C ALA A 182 6.89 -6.52 14.86
N GLU A 183 6.69 -7.73 15.40
CA GLU A 183 5.73 -8.01 16.49
C GLU A 183 6.31 -7.98 17.91
N THR A 184 7.60 -7.67 18.10
CA THR A 184 8.18 -7.53 19.44
C THR A 184 9.12 -6.34 19.50
N GLU A 185 8.57 -5.17 19.87
CA GLU A 185 9.19 -4.02 20.55
C GLU A 185 8.27 -2.80 20.48
#